data_AF-A0A2A4CIU8-F1
#
_entry.id   AF-A0A2A4CIU8-F1
#
_cell.length_a   1.000
_cell.length_b   1.000
_cell.length_c   1.000
_cell.angle_alpha   90.00
_cell.angle_beta   90.00
_cell.angle_gamma   90.00
#
_symmetry.space_group_name_H-M   'P 1'
#
loop_
_entity.id
_entity.type
_entity.pdbx_description
1 polymer ?
#
loop_
_entity_poly.entity_id
_entity_poly.type
_entity_poly.pdbx_seq_one_letter_code
_entity_poly.pdbx_strand_id
1 'polypeptide(L)'
;MKRLAATLGGLIWGLLATWASLYTFSRIHWPVTPSHSIGCNDMEHCAPHAVFVLGLLALTLWPSVLFAAINAFAYRRWSWRRWGTVFVATTLFVVFFHLASYTAPSLGLFS
;
A
#
# COMPACT_ATOMS: atom_id res chain seq x y z
N MET A 1 -25.44 -4.89 -11.60
CA MET A 1 -24.18 -5.53 -12.04
C MET A 1 -23.06 -4.53 -12.38
N LYS A 2 -23.29 -3.49 -13.20
CA LYS A 2 -22.25 -2.52 -13.60
C LYS A 2 -21.47 -1.85 -12.44
N ARG A 3 -22.16 -1.49 -11.34
CA ARG A 3 -21.53 -0.93 -10.13
C ARG A 3 -20.59 -1.93 -9.45
N LEU A 4 -20.98 -3.21 -9.36
CA LEU A 4 -20.14 -4.26 -8.78
C LEU A 4 -18.88 -4.48 -9.61
N ALA A 5 -19.00 -4.48 -10.94
CA ALA A 5 -17.85 -4.58 -11.84
C ALA A 5 -16.86 -3.41 -11.66
N ALA A 6 -17.37 -2.17 -11.51
CA ALA A 6 -16.52 -1.00 -11.24
C ALA A 6 -15.82 -1.10 -9.87
N THR A 7 -16.53 -1.52 -8.82
CA THR A 7 -15.96 -1.71 -7.48
C THR A 7 -14.91 -2.83 -7.46
N LEU A 8 -15.19 -3.96 -8.12
CA LEU A 8 -14.25 -5.07 -8.28
C LEU A 8 -13.02 -4.64 -9.09
N GLY A 9 -13.20 -3.85 -10.15
CA GLY A 9 -12.10 -3.27 -10.91
C GLY A 9 -11.19 -2.41 -10.04
N GLY A 10 -11.76 -1.58 -9.16
CA GLY A 10 -11.00 -0.83 -8.16
C GLY A 10 -10.22 -1.74 -7.21
N LEU A 11 -10.86 -2.78 -6.69
CA LEU A 11 -10.22 -3.74 -5.78
C LEU A 11 -9.03 -4.44 -6.44
N ILE A 12 -9.23 -4.97 -7.66
CA ILE A 12 -8.19 -5.64 -8.44
C ILE A 12 -7.04 -4.67 -8.74
N TRP A 13 -7.36 -3.43 -9.12
CA TRP A 13 -6.34 -2.41 -9.38
C TRP A 13 -5.51 -2.09 -8.13
N GLY A 14 -6.15 -1.93 -6.97
CA GLY A 14 -5.43 -1.70 -5.72
C GLY A 14 -4.48 -2.84 -5.38
N LEU A 15 -4.90 -4.10 -5.54
CA LEU A 15 -4.02 -5.27 -5.35
C LEU A 15 -2.83 -5.25 -6.32
N LEU A 16 -3.07 -4.98 -7.60
CA LEU A 16 -2.02 -4.89 -8.62
C LEU A 16 -1.03 -3.76 -8.32
N ALA A 17 -1.52 -2.59 -7.91
CA ALA A 17 -0.67 -1.45 -7.56
C ALA A 17 0.21 -1.74 -6.34
N THR A 18 -0.35 -2.34 -5.29
CA THR A 18 0.41 -2.81 -4.11
C THR A 18 1.48 -3.81 -4.54
N TRP A 19 1.09 -4.86 -5.28
CA TRP A 19 2.02 -5.90 -5.72
C TRP A 19 3.15 -5.34 -6.58
N ALA A 20 2.82 -4.51 -7.57
CA ALA A 20 3.81 -3.91 -8.46
C ALA A 20 4.77 -2.99 -7.70
N SER A 21 4.28 -2.24 -6.71
CA SER A 21 5.10 -1.37 -5.87
C SER A 21 6.08 -2.18 -5.03
N LEU A 22 5.58 -3.16 -4.27
CA LEU A 22 6.41 -4.05 -3.44
C LEU A 22 7.43 -4.83 -4.30
N TYR A 23 6.99 -5.38 -5.42
CA TYR A 23 7.87 -6.11 -6.33
C TYR A 23 8.98 -5.20 -6.87
N THR A 24 8.64 -4.00 -7.34
CA THR A 24 9.64 -3.07 -7.88
C THR A 24 10.63 -2.64 -6.80
N PHE A 25 10.15 -2.23 -5.62
CA PHE A 25 11.02 -1.73 -4.56
C PHE A 25 11.86 -2.85 -3.92
N SER A 26 11.37 -4.08 -3.83
CA SER A 26 12.18 -5.22 -3.38
C SER A 26 13.35 -5.55 -4.31
N ARG A 27 13.30 -5.15 -5.58
CA ARG A 27 14.38 -5.33 -6.56
C ARG A 27 15.43 -4.21 -6.53
N ILE A 28 15.15 -3.11 -5.84
CA ILE A 28 16.09 -2.01 -5.67
C ILE A 28 17.07 -2.38 -4.56
N HIS A 29 18.36 -2.15 -4.80
CA HIS A 29 19.39 -2.32 -3.78
C HIS A 29 19.36 -1.11 -2.84
N TRP A 30 18.64 -1.25 -1.73
CA TRP A 30 18.60 -0.25 -0.68
C TRP A 30 19.91 -0.26 0.12
N PRO A 31 20.43 0.92 0.51
CA PRO A 31 21.61 0.96 1.37
C PRO A 31 21.28 0.30 2.72
N VAL A 32 22.10 -0.69 3.09
CA VAL A 32 21.93 -1.45 4.33
C VAL A 32 22.24 -0.53 5.50
N THR A 33 21.22 -0.20 6.30
CA THR A 33 21.43 0.45 7.59
C THR A 33 21.99 -0.55 8.60
N PRO A 34 23.07 -0.22 9.33
CA PRO A 34 23.51 -1.04 10.45
C PRO A 34 22.38 -1.12 11.47
N SER A 35 21.88 -2.31 11.77
CA SER A 35 20.86 -2.50 12.80
C SER A 35 21.47 -2.27 14.18
N HIS A 36 21.36 -1.05 14.67
CA HIS A 36 21.73 -0.68 16.04
C HIS A 36 20.55 -0.89 17.00
N SER A 37 19.84 -2.02 16.91
CA SER A 37 18.81 -2.38 17.89
C SER A 37 19.43 -3.24 19.00
N ILE A 38 19.67 -2.61 20.16
CA ILE A 38 19.97 -3.30 21.42
C ILE A 38 18.64 -3.87 21.93
N GLY A 39 18.18 -4.98 21.36
CA GLY A 39 16.90 -5.61 21.70
C GLY A 39 16.32 -6.44 20.56
N CYS A 40 15.47 -7.43 20.90
CA CYS A 40 14.82 -8.33 19.94
C CYS A 40 13.87 -7.56 19.01
N ASN A 41 14.41 -7.13 17.87
CA ASN A 41 13.71 -6.35 16.84
C ASN A 41 12.97 -7.25 15.84
N ASP A 42 13.10 -8.57 15.97
CA ASP A 42 12.42 -9.53 15.12
C ASP A 42 10.95 -9.62 15.55
N MET A 43 10.08 -8.87 14.85
CA MET A 43 8.62 -8.94 15.06
C MET A 43 8.07 -10.37 14.91
N GLU A 44 8.75 -11.22 14.13
CA GLU A 44 8.40 -12.65 13.97
C GLU A 44 8.56 -13.46 15.26
N HIS A 45 9.45 -13.05 16.18
CA HIS A 45 9.72 -13.75 17.43
C HIS A 45 9.23 -12.97 18.67
N CYS A 46 9.12 -11.65 18.58
CA CYS A 46 8.93 -10.76 19.74
C CYS A 46 7.60 -9.99 19.76
N ALA A 47 6.80 -10.05 18.69
CA ALA A 47 5.42 -9.55 18.70
C ALA A 47 4.41 -10.72 18.65
N PRO A 48 3.20 -10.57 19.22
CA PRO A 48 2.16 -11.58 19.07
C PRO A 48 1.87 -11.79 17.57
N HIS A 49 1.92 -13.04 17.09
CA HIS A 49 1.68 -13.39 15.68
C HIS A 49 0.43 -12.70 15.07
N ALA A 50 -0.61 -12.50 15.88
CA ALA A 50 -1.82 -11.79 15.46
C ALA A 50 -1.56 -10.34 15.03
N VAL A 51 -0.70 -9.60 15.73
CA VAL A 51 -0.34 -8.20 15.41
C VAL A 51 0.42 -8.14 14.10
N PHE A 52 1.35 -9.06 13.88
CA PHE A 52 2.09 -9.17 12.62
C PHE A 52 1.17 -9.46 11.43
N VAL A 53 0.28 -10.46 11.56
CA VAL A 53 -0.67 -10.84 10.52
C VAL A 53 -1.66 -9.69 10.22
N LEU A 54 -2.17 -9.02 11.25
CA LEU A 54 -3.06 -7.86 11.09
C LEU A 54 -2.35 -6.69 10.42
N GLY A 55 -1.10 -6.41 10.79
CA GLY A 55 -0.28 -5.37 10.16
C GLY A 55 -0.07 -5.65 8.69
N LEU A 56 0.29 -6.88 8.33
CA LEU A 56 0.49 -7.31 6.94
C LEU A 56 -0.78 -7.19 6.11
N LEU A 57 -1.92 -7.66 6.65
CA LEU A 57 -3.23 -7.55 6.00
C LEU A 57 -3.63 -6.10 5.81
N ALA A 58 -3.48 -5.27 6.85
CA ALA A 58 -3.79 -3.85 6.76
C ALA A 58 -2.96 -3.19 5.66
N LEU A 59 -1.64 -3.41 5.65
CA LEU A 59 -0.70 -2.77 4.73
C LEU A 59 -0.92 -3.20 3.26
N THR A 60 -1.38 -4.43 3.03
CA THR A 60 -1.64 -4.96 1.68
C THR A 60 -3.05 -4.67 1.16
N LEU A 61 -4.07 -4.68 2.03
CA LEU A 61 -5.48 -4.56 1.62
C LEU A 61 -6.01 -3.13 1.61
N TRP A 62 -5.43 -2.22 2.40
CA TRP A 62 -5.93 -0.84 2.46
C TRP A 62 -6.00 -0.13 1.09
N PRO A 63 -5.04 -0.32 0.14
CA PRO A 63 -5.12 0.32 -1.18
C PRO A 63 -6.32 -0.23 -1.97
N SER A 64 -6.55 -1.53 -1.90
CA SER A 64 -7.66 -2.22 -2.55
C SER A 64 -9.02 -1.74 -2.03
N VAL A 65 -9.16 -1.59 -0.71
CA VAL A 65 -10.37 -1.02 -0.09
C VAL A 65 -10.58 0.42 -0.54
N LEU A 66 -9.51 1.23 -0.59
CA LEU A 66 -9.59 2.62 -1.02
C LEU A 66 -10.03 2.76 -2.47
N PHE A 67 -9.42 2.00 -3.40
CA PHE A 67 -9.83 2.03 -4.81
C PHE A 67 -11.24 1.47 -5.04
N ALA A 68 -11.65 0.44 -4.29
CA ALA A 68 -13.01 -0.07 -4.33
C ALA A 68 -14.02 1.00 -3.89
N ALA A 69 -13.72 1.72 -2.80
CA ALA A 69 -14.55 2.82 -2.31
C ALA A 69 -14.64 3.96 -3.33
N ILE A 70 -13.51 4.43 -3.87
CA ILE A 70 -13.47 5.48 -4.91
C ILE A 70 -14.36 5.09 -6.09
N ASN A 71 -14.23 3.86 -6.60
CA ASN A 71 -15.03 3.42 -7.75
C ASN A 71 -16.51 3.25 -7.41
N ALA A 72 -16.85 2.82 -6.19
CA ALA A 72 -18.24 2.74 -5.74
C ALA A 72 -18.91 4.12 -5.70
N PHE A 73 -18.20 5.16 -5.25
CA PHE A 73 -18.72 6.53 -5.19
C PHE A 73 -18.70 7.24 -6.55
N ALA A 74 -17.63 7.09 -7.32
CA ALA A 74 -17.44 7.78 -8.58
C ALA A 74 -18.42 7.31 -9.67
N TYR A 75 -18.81 6.03 -9.66
CA TYR A 75 -19.63 5.39 -10.70
C TYR A 75 -20.90 6.16 -11.10
N ARG A 76 -21.54 6.88 -10.16
CA ARG A 76 -22.77 7.65 -10.44
C ARG A 76 -22.62 9.16 -10.32
N ARG A 77 -21.58 9.65 -9.63
CA ARG A 77 -21.55 11.05 -9.15
C ARG A 77 -20.50 11.91 -9.81
N TRP A 78 -19.47 11.32 -10.43
CA TRP A 78 -18.29 12.08 -10.85
C TRP A 78 -18.17 12.15 -12.36
N SER A 79 -17.63 13.26 -12.85
CA SER A 79 -17.18 13.37 -14.24
C SER A 79 -15.94 12.52 -14.46
N TRP A 80 -15.73 12.06 -15.70
CA TRP A 80 -14.58 11.25 -16.08
C TRP A 80 -13.24 11.91 -15.71
N ARG A 81 -13.15 13.24 -15.88
CA ARG A 81 -11.95 14.03 -15.51
C ARG A 81 -11.67 13.94 -14.02
N ARG A 82 -12.67 14.18 -13.16
CA ARG A 82 -12.52 14.13 -11.70
C ARG A 82 -12.14 12.73 -11.23
N TRP A 83 -12.80 11.70 -11.78
CA TRP A 83 -12.46 10.31 -11.50
C TRP A 83 -11.01 10.00 -11.88
N GLY A 84 -10.58 10.37 -13.09
CA GLY A 84 -9.23 10.15 -13.56
C GLY A 84 -8.18 10.83 -12.67
N THR A 85 -8.38 12.10 -12.32
CA THR A 85 -7.45 12.83 -11.43
C THR A 85 -7.32 12.17 -10.07
N VAL A 86 -8.44 11.81 -9.42
CA VAL A 86 -8.39 11.14 -8.11
C VAL A 86 -7.78 9.76 -8.22
N PHE A 87 -8.08 9.00 -9.27
CA PHE A 87 -7.52 7.67 -9.48
C PHE A 87 -6.00 7.70 -9.64
N VAL A 88 -5.48 8.64 -10.43
CA VAL A 88 -4.04 8.85 -10.62
C VAL A 88 -3.39 9.33 -9.32
N ALA A 89 -3.97 10.34 -8.65
CA ALA A 89 -3.45 10.85 -7.38
C ALA A 89 -3.38 9.75 -6.30
N THR A 90 -4.43 8.94 -6.17
CA THR A 90 -4.45 7.80 -5.24
C THR A 90 -3.42 6.74 -5.62
N THR A 91 -3.22 6.46 -6.92
CA THR A 91 -2.18 5.52 -7.37
C THR A 91 -0.80 6.01 -6.97
N LEU A 92 -0.48 7.28 -7.25
CA LEU A 92 0.79 7.88 -6.87
C LEU A 92 0.98 7.86 -5.35
N PHE A 93 -0.08 8.17 -4.58
CA PHE A 93 -0.04 8.10 -3.12
C PHE A 93 0.31 6.69 -2.62
N VAL A 94 -0.32 5.65 -3.17
CA VAL A 94 -0.02 4.25 -2.80
C VAL A 94 1.43 3.90 -3.12
N VAL A 95 1.93 4.28 -4.30
CA VAL A 95 3.32 4.06 -4.70
C VAL A 95 4.28 4.77 -3.74
N PHE A 96 4.06 6.05 -3.43
CA PHE A 96 4.91 6.79 -2.50
C PHE A 96 4.84 6.25 -1.07
N PHE A 97 3.68 5.81 -0.62
CA PHE A 97 3.52 5.17 0.69
C PHE A 97 4.38 3.90 0.79
N HIS A 98 4.37 3.06 -0.24
CA HIS A 98 5.19 1.85 -0.28
C HIS A 98 6.68 2.19 -0.48
N LEU A 99 7.01 3.23 -1.25
CA LEU A 99 8.39 3.69 -1.37
C LEU A 99 8.93 4.13 -0.01
N ALA A 100 8.13 4.87 0.76
CA ALA A 100 8.48 5.36 2.08
C ALA A 100 8.78 4.22 3.07
N SER A 101 8.09 3.08 2.99
CA SER A 101 8.40 1.94 3.86
C SER A 101 9.78 1.32 3.59
N TYR A 102 10.35 1.51 2.39
CA TYR A 102 11.72 1.08 2.07
C TYR A 102 12.76 2.19 2.31
N THR A 103 12.40 3.46 2.09
CA THR A 103 13.35 4.59 2.26
C THR A 103 13.48 5.06 3.70
N ALA A 104 12.41 5.02 4.50
CA ALA A 104 12.44 5.60 5.85
C ALA A 104 13.42 4.89 6.79
N PRO A 105 13.55 3.55 6.79
CA PRO A 105 14.62 2.87 7.51
C PRO A 105 16.00 3.30 7.02
N SER A 106 16.21 3.38 5.71
CA SER A 106 17.51 3.74 5.12
C SER A 106 17.93 5.20 5.36
N LEU A 107 16.98 6.08 5.63
CA LEU A 107 17.21 7.49 5.99
C LEU A 107 17.30 7.72 7.51
N GLY A 108 17.17 6.67 8.33
CA GLY A 108 17.17 6.78 9.80
C GLY A 108 15.97 7.53 10.38
N LEU A 109 14.87 7.65 9.62
CA LEU A 109 13.69 8.43 10.02
C LEU A 109 12.84 7.73 11.09
N PHE A 110 13.04 6.42 11.28
CA PHE A 110 12.47 5.65 12.38
C PHE A 110 13.61 4.82 12.99
N SER A 111 14.14 5.28 14.11
CA SER A 111 15.05 4.55 15.00
C SER A 111 14.28 3.98 16.19
#